data_AF-A0A2U3KHY5-F1
#
_entry.id   AF-A0A2U3KHY5-F1
#
_cell.length_a   1.000
_cell.length_b   1.000
_cell.length_c   1.000
_cell.angle_alpha   90.00
_cell.angle_beta   90.00
_cell.angle_gamma   90.00
#
_symmetry.space_group_name_H-M   'P 1'
#
loop_
_entity.id
_entity.type
_entity.pdbx_description
1 polymer ?
#
loop_
_entity_poly.entity_id
_entity_poly.type
_entity_poly.pdbx_seq_one_letter_code
_entity_poly.pdbx_strand_id
1 'polypeptide(L)'
;MIGNQGEDDPFHYTVSHFKEIARQNLFAENAGVAHDMDRCAVCNPGIAGRDPFSVYLEVIVESVLVRRPGLDEALVAEINGDRAMAGFDADLTVSRLLEGDRNAVDSWVSWVREALATGLGLLSIHSPTSLDFDLDEQESIGYGPLIASSIQHIIGQQRRLATALRK
;
A
#
# COMPACT_ATOMS: atom_id res chain seq x y z
N MET A 1 -32.06 -18.14 11.13
CA MET A 1 -31.40 -16.89 10.68
C MET A 1 -29.91 -17.14 10.71
N ILE A 2 -29.33 -17.47 9.56
CA ILE A 2 -27.90 -17.70 9.41
C ILE A 2 -27.34 -16.35 8.95
N GLY A 3 -26.77 -15.58 9.88
CA GLY A 3 -26.19 -14.28 9.59
C GLY A 3 -24.93 -14.44 8.74
N ASN A 4 -24.85 -13.66 7.67
CA ASN A 4 -23.76 -13.62 6.72
C ASN A 4 -22.54 -12.88 7.33
N GLN A 5 -21.89 -13.48 8.33
CA GLN A 5 -20.88 -12.79 9.17
C GLN A 5 -19.58 -12.39 8.46
N GLY A 6 -19.46 -12.57 7.15
CA GLY A 6 -18.31 -12.11 6.35
C GLY A 6 -18.55 -10.78 5.62
N GLU A 7 -19.81 -10.41 5.38
CA GLU A 7 -20.17 -9.21 4.62
C GLU A 7 -20.39 -7.97 5.51
N ASP A 8 -20.42 -8.10 6.84
CA ASP A 8 -20.75 -7.00 7.76
C ASP A 8 -19.54 -6.38 8.48
N ASP A 9 -18.30 -6.86 8.25
CA ASP A 9 -17.12 -6.27 8.90
C ASP A 9 -16.68 -4.97 8.18
N PRO A 10 -16.70 -3.80 8.85
CA PRO A 10 -16.24 -2.55 8.27
C PRO A 10 -14.79 -2.60 7.78
N PHE A 11 -13.92 -3.37 8.44
CA PHE A 11 -12.53 -3.50 8.01
C PHE A 11 -12.42 -4.24 6.66
N HIS A 12 -13.02 -5.43 6.55
CA HIS A 12 -13.02 -6.18 5.29
C HIS A 12 -13.71 -5.43 4.15
N TYR A 13 -14.82 -4.74 4.43
CA TYR A 13 -15.47 -3.86 3.46
C TYR A 13 -14.49 -2.80 2.94
N THR A 14 -13.84 -2.07 3.84
CA THR A 14 -12.92 -0.99 3.51
C THR A 14 -11.75 -1.48 2.65
N VAL A 15 -11.07 -2.55 3.08
CA VAL A 15 -9.97 -3.15 2.31
C VAL A 15 -10.45 -3.57 0.92
N SER A 16 -11.60 -4.23 0.82
CA SER A 16 -12.13 -4.69 -0.47
C SER A 16 -12.49 -3.53 -1.40
N HIS A 17 -13.09 -2.47 -0.86
CA HIS A 17 -13.47 -1.27 -1.61
C HIS A 17 -12.23 -0.58 -2.20
N PHE A 18 -11.19 -0.35 -1.40
CA PHE A 18 -9.96 0.29 -1.89
C PHE A 18 -9.15 -0.60 -2.82
N LYS A 19 -9.17 -1.93 -2.64
CA LYS A 19 -8.62 -2.85 -3.64
C LYS A 19 -9.34 -2.74 -4.98
N GLU A 20 -10.65 -2.53 -4.99
CA GLU A 20 -11.40 -2.33 -6.23
C GLU A 20 -11.04 -1.00 -6.91
N ILE A 21 -10.96 0.09 -6.14
CA ILE A 21 -10.45 1.38 -6.63
C ILE A 21 -9.05 1.20 -7.24
N ALA A 22 -8.17 0.48 -6.54
CA ALA A 22 -6.80 0.22 -6.98
C ALA A 22 -6.73 -0.56 -8.31
N ARG A 23 -7.68 -1.47 -8.59
CA ARG A 23 -7.75 -2.21 -9.88
C ARG A 23 -8.11 -1.30 -11.05
N GLN A 24 -9.01 -0.35 -10.84
CA GLN A 24 -9.53 0.51 -11.91
C GLN A 24 -8.50 1.55 -12.38
N ASN A 25 -7.52 1.88 -11.53
CA ASN A 25 -6.27 2.57 -11.89
C ASN A 25 -6.46 3.92 -12.65
N LEU A 26 -7.60 4.59 -12.47
CA LEU A 26 -7.97 5.82 -13.17
C LEU A 26 -8.61 6.81 -12.18
N PHE A 27 -7.84 7.81 -11.74
CA PHE A 27 -8.27 8.82 -10.75
C PHE A 27 -9.61 9.51 -11.09
N ALA A 28 -9.94 9.70 -12.36
CA ALA A 28 -11.20 10.29 -12.80
C ALA A 28 -12.40 9.34 -12.70
N GLU A 29 -12.17 8.02 -12.76
CA GLU A 29 -13.22 6.99 -12.76
C GLU A 29 -13.42 6.36 -11.38
N ASN A 30 -12.56 6.66 -10.41
CA ASN A 30 -12.70 6.21 -9.02
C ASN A 30 -14.07 6.61 -8.41
N ALA A 31 -14.68 7.71 -8.87
CA ALA A 31 -16.03 8.11 -8.47
C ALA A 31 -17.13 7.13 -8.95
N GLY A 32 -16.82 6.22 -9.87
CA GLY A 32 -17.72 5.16 -10.36
C GLY A 32 -17.77 3.93 -9.46
N VAL A 33 -16.83 3.76 -8.51
CA VAL A 33 -16.88 2.66 -7.55
C VAL A 33 -17.85 3.02 -6.43
N ALA A 34 -18.92 2.24 -6.28
CA ALA A 34 -19.89 2.45 -5.21
C ALA A 34 -19.20 2.44 -3.84
N HIS A 35 -19.45 3.49 -3.06
CA HIS A 35 -18.84 3.73 -1.76
C HIS A 35 -19.93 3.93 -0.71
N ASP A 36 -19.94 3.07 0.30
CA ASP A 36 -20.79 3.15 1.48
C ASP A 36 -19.96 3.76 2.61
N MET A 37 -20.12 5.08 2.77
CA MET A 37 -19.36 5.85 3.75
C MET A 37 -19.60 5.36 5.18
N ASP A 38 -20.82 4.92 5.50
CA ASP A 38 -21.20 4.48 6.85
C ASP A 38 -20.48 3.19 7.27
N ARG A 39 -19.97 2.44 6.29
CA ARG A 39 -19.21 1.19 6.49
C ARG A 39 -17.71 1.35 6.32
N CYS A 40 -17.27 2.45 5.73
CA CYS A 40 -15.86 2.69 5.44
C CYS A 40 -15.12 3.13 6.72
N ALA A 41 -14.14 2.33 7.15
CA ALA A 41 -13.32 2.59 8.33
C ALA A 41 -12.29 3.72 8.13
N VAL A 42 -12.08 4.18 6.89
CA VAL A 42 -11.38 5.44 6.59
C VAL A 42 -12.32 6.63 6.80
N CYS A 43 -13.59 6.51 6.38
CA CYS A 43 -14.58 7.57 6.63
C CYS A 43 -15.03 7.64 8.08
N ASN A 44 -15.08 6.51 8.78
CA ASN A 44 -15.48 6.42 10.17
C ASN A 44 -14.36 5.74 10.98
N PRO A 45 -13.27 6.45 11.30
CA PRO A 45 -12.18 5.90 12.11
C PRO A 45 -12.69 5.28 13.41
N GLY A 46 -12.30 4.04 13.67
CA GLY A 46 -12.69 3.29 14.87
C GLY A 46 -13.94 2.41 14.71
N ILE A 47 -14.74 2.55 13.64
CA ILE A 47 -15.91 1.68 13.41
C ILE A 47 -15.55 0.19 13.29
N ALA A 48 -14.33 -0.10 12.84
CA ALA A 48 -13.77 -1.44 12.74
C ALA A 48 -13.32 -2.03 14.10
N GLY A 49 -13.39 -1.28 15.20
CA GLY A 49 -12.87 -1.70 16.51
C GLY A 49 -11.36 -1.93 16.54
N ARG A 50 -10.62 -1.32 15.61
CA ARG A 50 -9.17 -1.42 15.45
C ARG A 50 -8.53 -0.04 15.55
N ASP A 51 -7.24 -0.03 15.86
CA ASP A 51 -6.43 1.17 15.74
C ASP A 51 -6.53 1.75 14.31
N PRO A 52 -6.92 3.03 14.14
CA PRO A 52 -7.11 3.61 12.82
C PRO A 52 -5.85 3.64 11.95
N PHE A 53 -4.67 3.90 12.52
CA PHE A 53 -3.43 3.92 11.74
C PHE A 53 -3.17 2.55 11.11
N SER A 54 -3.33 1.48 11.89
CA SER A 54 -3.19 0.10 11.43
C SER A 54 -4.20 -0.25 10.31
N VAL A 55 -5.43 0.27 10.38
CA VAL A 55 -6.43 0.09 9.31
C VAL A 55 -6.00 0.80 8.03
N TYR A 56 -5.58 2.06 8.13
CA TYR A 56 -5.14 2.86 6.98
C TYR A 56 -3.94 2.19 6.29
N LEU A 57 -2.97 1.76 7.09
CA LEU A 57 -1.77 1.12 6.59
C LEU A 57 -2.10 -0.17 5.83
N GLU A 58 -2.97 -1.04 6.36
CA GLU A 58 -3.39 -2.27 5.66
C GLU A 58 -4.10 -1.96 4.35
N VAL A 59 -5.02 -0.98 4.36
CA VAL A 59 -5.74 -0.54 3.15
C VAL A 59 -4.75 -0.15 2.05
N ILE A 60 -3.70 0.58 2.41
CA ILE A 60 -2.65 1.01 1.47
C ILE A 60 -1.80 -0.17 1.02
N VAL A 61 -1.37 -1.05 1.93
CA VAL A 61 -0.59 -2.26 1.61
C VAL A 61 -1.30 -3.10 0.56
N GLU A 62 -2.58 -3.39 0.78
CA GLU A 62 -3.40 -4.19 -0.13
C GLU A 62 -3.62 -3.47 -1.47
N SER A 63 -3.77 -2.15 -1.46
CA SER A 63 -3.90 -1.34 -2.67
C SER A 63 -2.61 -1.32 -3.49
N VAL A 64 -1.45 -1.20 -2.84
CA VAL A 64 -0.13 -1.27 -3.49
C VAL A 64 0.06 -2.62 -4.16
N LEU A 65 -0.27 -3.72 -3.47
CA LEU A 65 -0.16 -5.08 -4.02
C LEU A 65 -1.11 -5.34 -5.18
N VAL A 66 -2.28 -4.70 -5.21
CA VAL A 66 -3.17 -4.77 -6.37
C VAL A 66 -2.57 -4.04 -7.58
N ARG A 67 -1.99 -2.86 -7.39
CA ARG A 67 -1.44 -2.04 -8.49
C ARG A 67 -0.09 -2.52 -9.00
N ARG A 68 0.75 -3.01 -8.10
CA ARG A 68 2.11 -3.49 -8.36
C ARG A 68 2.27 -4.87 -7.70
N PRO A 69 1.64 -5.92 -8.27
CA PRO A 69 1.61 -7.25 -7.66
C PRO A 69 2.96 -7.94 -7.67
N GLY A 70 3.79 -7.69 -8.69
CA GLY A 70 5.07 -8.37 -8.89
C GLY A 70 6.22 -7.39 -9.04
N LEU A 71 7.44 -7.89 -8.81
CA LEU A 71 8.66 -7.23 -9.26
C LEU A 71 8.87 -7.52 -10.75
N ASP A 72 8.71 -6.50 -11.59
CA ASP A 72 8.93 -6.54 -13.03
C ASP A 72 9.72 -5.31 -13.50
N GLU A 73 10.00 -5.23 -14.81
CA GLU A 73 10.75 -4.10 -15.39
C GLU A 73 10.01 -2.77 -15.25
N ALA A 74 8.67 -2.77 -15.15
CA ALA A 74 7.90 -1.54 -14.98
C ALA A 74 8.07 -0.97 -13.57
N LEU A 75 8.01 -1.82 -12.53
CA LEU A 75 8.32 -1.40 -11.17
C LEU A 75 9.78 -0.93 -11.05
N VAL A 76 10.73 -1.63 -11.69
CA VAL A 76 12.13 -1.21 -11.70
C VAL A 76 12.32 0.14 -12.37
N ALA A 77 11.59 0.40 -13.46
CA ALA A 77 11.61 1.71 -14.12
C ALA A 77 11.09 2.83 -13.20
N GLU A 78 10.04 2.58 -12.40
CA GLU A 78 9.54 3.53 -11.40
C GLU A 78 10.61 3.83 -10.33
N ILE A 79 11.21 2.79 -9.74
CA ILE A 79 12.27 2.96 -8.73
C ILE A 79 13.47 3.71 -9.32
N ASN A 80 13.88 3.40 -10.55
CA ASN A 80 14.94 4.09 -11.25
C ASN A 80 14.58 5.57 -11.54
N GLY A 81 13.32 5.86 -11.84
CA GLY A 81 12.82 7.23 -11.98
C GLY A 81 13.01 8.03 -10.69
N ASP A 82 12.60 7.48 -9.56
CA ASP A 82 12.75 8.13 -8.25
C ASP A 82 14.21 8.34 -7.88
N ARG A 83 15.06 7.34 -8.15
CA ARG A 83 16.52 7.46 -7.98
C ARG A 83 17.11 8.58 -8.82
N ALA A 84 16.75 8.67 -10.09
CA ALA A 84 17.23 9.73 -10.98
C ALA A 84 16.80 11.11 -10.49
N MET A 85 15.56 11.26 -10.01
CA MET A 85 15.07 12.52 -9.43
C MET A 85 15.84 12.91 -8.16
N ALA A 86 16.25 11.94 -7.36
CA ALA A 86 17.09 12.15 -6.18
C ALA A 86 18.60 12.29 -6.51
N GLY A 87 18.99 12.23 -7.78
CA GLY A 87 20.38 12.42 -8.22
C GLY A 87 21.26 11.16 -8.13
N PHE A 88 20.66 9.98 -8.00
CA PHE A 88 21.35 8.69 -8.00
C PHE A 88 21.35 8.03 -9.39
N ASP A 89 22.25 7.08 -9.60
CA ASP A 89 22.29 6.27 -10.82
C ASP A 89 21.03 5.41 -10.97
N ALA A 90 20.45 5.42 -12.17
CA ALA A 90 19.22 4.72 -12.55
C ALA A 90 19.53 3.41 -13.32
N ASP A 91 20.38 2.56 -12.73
CA ASP A 91 20.92 1.34 -13.34
C ASP A 91 20.42 0.05 -12.65
N LEU A 92 19.36 0.15 -11.84
CA LEU A 92 18.77 -1.03 -11.20
C LEU A 92 18.11 -1.92 -12.25
N THR A 93 18.18 -3.23 -11.99
CA THR A 93 17.54 -4.27 -12.81
C THR A 93 16.78 -5.23 -11.91
N VAL A 94 15.81 -5.95 -12.48
CA VAL A 94 15.06 -6.99 -11.75
C VAL A 94 16.02 -8.03 -11.14
N SER A 95 17.06 -8.42 -11.87
CA SER A 95 18.04 -9.41 -11.39
C SER A 95 18.78 -8.94 -10.15
N ARG A 96 19.27 -7.70 -10.11
CA ARG A 96 19.95 -7.14 -8.92
C ARG A 96 19.06 -7.16 -7.67
N LEU A 97 17.78 -6.82 -7.83
CA LEU A 97 16.79 -6.83 -6.75
C LEU A 97 16.47 -8.25 -6.25
N LEU A 98 16.45 -9.23 -7.15
CA LEU A 98 16.20 -10.63 -6.81
C LEU A 98 17.41 -11.31 -6.16
N GLU A 99 18.63 -10.95 -6.61
CA GLU A 99 19.89 -11.43 -6.03
C GLU A 99 20.17 -10.81 -4.64
N GLY A 100 19.40 -9.78 -4.26
CA GLY A 100 19.52 -9.14 -2.95
C GLY A 100 20.68 -8.16 -2.87
N ASP A 101 21.07 -7.53 -4.00
CA ASP A 101 22.01 -6.41 -3.98
C ASP A 101 21.51 -5.35 -2.99
N ARG A 102 22.32 -5.03 -1.99
CA ARG A 102 21.88 -4.21 -0.85
C ARG A 102 21.37 -2.84 -1.31
N ASN A 103 22.09 -2.19 -2.22
CA ASN A 103 21.73 -0.85 -2.69
C ASN A 103 20.41 -0.88 -3.50
N ALA A 104 20.19 -1.94 -4.28
CA ALA A 104 18.94 -2.16 -4.98
C ALA A 104 17.78 -2.41 -4.00
N VAL A 105 17.97 -3.29 -3.01
CA VAL A 105 16.95 -3.60 -1.99
C VAL A 105 16.61 -2.37 -1.15
N ASP A 106 17.60 -1.58 -0.75
CA ASP A 106 17.39 -0.34 0.01
C ASP A 106 16.57 0.67 -0.82
N SER A 107 16.80 0.74 -2.14
CA SER A 107 16.00 1.58 -3.05
C SER A 107 14.55 1.10 -3.17
N TRP A 108 14.34 -0.22 -3.20
CA TRP A 108 13.00 -0.80 -3.22
C TRP A 108 12.27 -0.58 -1.90
N VAL A 109 12.95 -0.73 -0.76
CA VAL A 109 12.41 -0.38 0.57
C VAL A 109 12.00 1.09 0.61
N SER A 110 12.85 1.99 0.10
CA SER A 110 12.53 3.42 0.04
C SER A 110 11.30 3.69 -0.82
N TRP A 111 11.21 3.06 -1.99
CA TRP A 111 10.06 3.20 -2.89
C TRP A 111 8.76 2.73 -2.22
N VAL A 112 8.79 1.58 -1.54
CA VAL A 112 7.61 1.08 -0.81
C VAL A 112 7.24 2.03 0.32
N ARG A 113 8.23 2.55 1.08
CA ARG A 113 7.97 3.52 2.15
C ARG A 113 7.29 4.78 1.62
N GLU A 114 7.76 5.31 0.50
CA GLU A 114 7.15 6.48 -0.13
C GLU A 114 5.73 6.19 -0.63
N ALA A 115 5.49 5.01 -1.20
CA ALA A 115 4.15 4.59 -1.61
C ALA A 115 3.18 4.50 -0.41
N LEU A 116 3.65 4.03 0.75
CA LEU A 116 2.87 4.02 1.99
C LEU A 116 2.56 5.45 2.47
N ALA A 117 3.55 6.33 2.52
CA ALA A 117 3.38 7.72 2.93
C ALA A 117 2.41 8.49 2.00
N THR A 118 2.59 8.35 0.68
CA THR A 118 1.67 8.90 -0.32
C THR A 118 0.25 8.36 -0.12
N GLY A 119 0.11 7.06 0.13
CA GLY A 119 -1.19 6.45 0.42
C GLY A 119 -1.88 7.06 1.64
N LEU A 120 -1.14 7.31 2.73
CA LEU A 120 -1.68 7.95 3.94
C LEU A 120 -2.18 9.37 3.63
N GLY A 121 -1.40 10.17 2.91
CA GLY A 121 -1.80 11.51 2.50
C GLY A 121 -3.04 11.53 1.59
N LEU A 122 -3.24 10.49 0.76
CA LEU A 122 -4.45 10.36 -0.04
C LEU A 122 -5.67 9.96 0.79
N LEU A 123 -5.50 9.10 1.80
CA LEU A 123 -6.60 8.69 2.68
C LEU A 123 -7.01 9.79 3.67
N SER A 124 -6.11 10.70 4.04
CA SER A 124 -6.41 11.80 4.96
C SER A 124 -7.42 12.81 4.41
N ILE A 125 -7.48 12.96 3.08
CA ILE A 125 -8.48 13.80 2.40
C ILE A 125 -9.69 13.03 1.89
N HIS A 126 -9.79 11.73 2.21
CA HIS A 126 -10.85 10.86 1.68
C HIS A 126 -12.25 11.23 2.19
N SER A 127 -12.35 11.80 3.39
CA SER A 127 -13.60 12.28 3.98
C SER A 127 -13.34 13.38 5.02
N PRO A 128 -14.35 14.18 5.43
CA PRO A 128 -14.19 15.21 6.45
C PRO A 128 -13.75 14.68 7.83
N THR A 129 -13.95 13.39 8.09
CA THR A 129 -13.64 12.69 9.35
C THR A 129 -12.42 11.79 9.24
N SER A 130 -11.79 11.72 8.05
CA SER A 130 -10.54 10.99 7.87
C SER A 130 -9.44 11.57 8.76
N LEU A 131 -8.58 10.70 9.28
CA LEU A 131 -7.41 11.11 10.04
C LEU A 131 -6.20 11.31 9.13
N ASP A 132 -5.34 12.23 9.53
CA ASP A 132 -4.05 12.48 8.90
C ASP A 132 -2.94 11.78 9.69
N PHE A 133 -2.08 11.06 8.97
CA PHE A 133 -1.00 10.27 9.56
C PHE A 133 0.28 10.50 8.77
N ASP A 134 1.31 10.95 9.47
CA ASP A 134 2.68 10.99 8.95
C ASP A 134 3.45 9.72 9.33
N LEU A 135 4.09 9.08 8.36
CA LEU A 135 4.73 7.78 8.56
C LEU A 135 5.92 7.86 9.53
N ASP A 136 6.69 8.96 9.51
CA ASP A 136 7.85 9.17 10.38
C ASP A 136 7.40 9.47 11.82
N GLU A 137 6.34 10.26 12.00
CA GLU A 137 5.72 10.50 13.30
C GLU A 137 5.19 9.20 13.91
N GLN A 138 4.46 8.39 13.14
CA GLN A 138 3.92 7.12 13.61
C GLN A 138 5.04 6.14 14.00
N GLU A 139 6.13 6.11 13.24
CA GLU A 139 7.32 5.34 13.60
C GLU A 139 7.90 5.77 14.95
N SER A 140 8.01 7.09 15.20
CA SER A 140 8.56 7.65 16.43
C SER A 140 7.73 7.33 17.69
N ILE A 141 6.42 7.11 17.55
CA ILE A 141 5.51 6.78 18.67
C ILE A 141 5.27 5.28 18.86
N GLY A 142 6.03 4.42 18.14
CA GLY A 142 6.07 2.99 18.39
C GLY A 142 5.51 2.10 17.28
N TYR A 143 5.07 2.66 16.14
CA TYR A 143 4.59 1.86 15.01
C TYR A 143 5.69 1.36 14.07
N GLY A 144 6.97 1.67 14.33
CA GLY A 144 8.11 1.23 13.51
C GLY A 144 8.09 -0.26 13.13
N PRO A 145 7.86 -1.20 14.07
CA PRO A 145 7.77 -2.62 13.74
C PRO A 145 6.63 -2.96 12.78
N LEU A 146 5.47 -2.32 12.91
CA LEU A 146 4.32 -2.53 12.03
C LEU A 146 4.64 -2.03 10.61
N ILE A 147 5.19 -0.82 10.49
CA ILE A 147 5.60 -0.21 9.23
C ILE A 147 6.65 -1.10 8.54
N ALA A 148 7.70 -1.50 9.27
CA ALA A 148 8.74 -2.38 8.75
C ALA A 148 8.17 -3.73 8.27
N SER A 149 7.26 -4.33 9.05
CA SER A 149 6.62 -5.59 8.67
C SER A 149 5.76 -5.46 7.40
N SER A 150 5.09 -4.31 7.23
CA SER A 150 4.26 -4.01 6.06
C SER A 150 5.12 -3.84 4.80
N ILE A 151 6.24 -3.13 4.91
CA ILE A 151 7.22 -3.00 3.81
C ILE A 151 7.76 -4.37 3.40
N GLN A 152 8.18 -5.18 4.38
CA GLN A 152 8.69 -6.52 4.12
C GLN A 152 7.62 -7.45 3.53
N HIS A 153 6.36 -7.28 3.94
CA HIS A 153 5.24 -8.01 3.35
C HIS A 153 5.10 -7.69 1.86
N ILE A 154 5.08 -6.42 1.48
CA ILE A 154 4.95 -5.99 0.08
C ILE A 154 6.11 -6.53 -0.76
N ILE A 155 7.36 -6.30 -0.33
CA ILE A 155 8.56 -6.77 -1.01
C ILE A 155 8.52 -8.30 -1.16
N GLY A 156 8.14 -9.01 -0.10
CA GLY A 156 8.04 -10.47 -0.10
C GLY A 156 7.03 -10.99 -1.12
N GLN A 157 5.84 -10.38 -1.22
CA GLN A 157 4.82 -10.77 -2.21
C GLN A 157 5.30 -10.50 -3.64
N GLN A 158 5.79 -9.28 -3.89
CA GLN A 158 6.27 -8.87 -5.20
C GLN A 158 7.42 -9.76 -5.70
N ARG A 159 8.36 -10.10 -4.82
CA ARG A 159 9.44 -11.05 -5.10
C ARG A 159 8.93 -12.45 -5.41
N ARG A 160 7.97 -12.95 -4.62
CA ARG A 160 7.37 -14.29 -4.84
C ARG A 160 6.70 -14.38 -6.20
N LEU A 161 5.91 -13.39 -6.57
CA LEU A 161 5.22 -13.37 -7.86
C LEU A 161 6.19 -13.27 -9.03
N ALA A 162 7.23 -12.43 -8.93
CA ALA A 162 8.29 -12.35 -9.93
C ALA A 162 9.01 -13.68 -10.14
N THR A 163 9.25 -14.43 -9.06
CA THR A 163 9.90 -15.75 -9.12
C THR A 163 8.98 -16.80 -9.72
N ALA A 164 7.67 -16.74 -9.43
CA ALA A 164 6.69 -17.68 -9.95
C ALA A 164 6.50 -17.53 -11.47
N LEU A 165 6.50 -16.30 -12.00
CA LEU A 165 6.34 -16.00 -13.43
C LEU A 165 7.58 -16.36 -14.28
N ARG A 166 8.71 -16.68 -13.65
CA ARG A 166 9.96 -17.09 -14.33
C ARG A 166 10.11 -18.62 -14.45
N LYS A 167 9.20 -19.40 -13.87
CA LYS A 167 9.15 -20.86 -13.96
C LYS A 167 8.20 -21.31 -15.06
#